data_AF-A0A7Y7P2Q3-F1
#
_entry.id   AF-A0A7Y7P2Q3-F1
#
_cell.length_a   1.000
_cell.length_b   1.000
_cell.length_c   1.000
_cell.angle_alpha   90.00
_cell.angle_beta   90.00
_cell.angle_gamma   90.00
#
_symmetry.space_group_name_H-M   'P 1'
#
loop_
_entity.id
_entity.type
_entity.pdbx_description
1 polymer ?
#
loop_
_entity_poly.entity_id
_entity_poly.type
_entity_poly.pdbx_seq_one_letter_code
_entity_poly.pdbx_strand_id
1 'polypeptide(L)'
;MENIEVIPMIRREMNRKHHTYASLARSLNIKSPSVLLMFRQPSLQVSKLIQLSKTLEYNFFREIADKLPYAEPANSGAKVLEKERDELTNRVKALEMEVAILRQTIRDMSSK
;
A
#
# COMPACT_ATOMS: atom_id res chain seq x y z
N MET A 1 2.95 19.41 17.13
CA MET A 1 2.79 18.20 16.29
C MET A 1 1.38 17.70 16.49
N GLU A 2 0.62 17.49 15.42
CA GLU A 2 -0.66 16.80 15.53
C GLU A 2 -0.43 15.39 16.06
N ASN A 3 -1.27 14.96 16.99
CA ASN A 3 -1.20 13.61 17.52
C ASN A 3 -1.77 12.66 16.45
N ILE A 4 -0.94 11.79 15.88
CA ILE A 4 -1.41 10.80 14.91
C ILE A 4 -2.19 9.73 15.66
N GLU A 5 -3.51 9.78 15.58
CA GLU A 5 -4.37 8.80 16.23
C GLU A 5 -4.43 7.49 15.42
N VAL A 6 -3.69 6.49 15.88
CA VAL A 6 -3.60 5.18 15.21
C VAL A 6 -4.83 4.31 15.46
N ILE A 7 -5.46 4.42 16.63
CA ILE A 7 -6.62 3.59 17.00
C ILE A 7 -7.83 3.80 16.06
N PRO A 8 -8.23 5.05 15.71
CA PRO A 8 -9.27 5.29 14.71
C PRO A 8 -8.95 4.67 13.34
N MET A 9 -7.71 4.73 12.88
CA MET A 9 -7.28 4.11 11.61
C MET A 9 -7.52 2.59 11.64
N ILE A 10 -7.12 1.94 12.74
CA ILE A 10 -7.32 0.50 12.90
C ILE A 10 -8.82 0.16 12.94
N ARG A 11 -9.63 0.94 13.66
CA ARG A 11 -11.09 0.72 13.71
C ARG A 11 -11.74 0.86 12.33
N ARG A 12 -11.30 1.85 11.53
CA ARG A 12 -11.77 2.04 10.15
C ARG A 12 -11.49 0.79 9.31
N GLU A 13 -10.26 0.28 9.34
CA GLU A 13 -9.90 -0.91 8.56
C GLU A 13 -10.56 -2.20 9.09
N MET A 14 -10.74 -2.33 10.40
CA MET A 14 -11.52 -3.43 10.98
C MET A 14 -12.96 -3.42 10.46
N ASN A 15 -13.62 -2.26 10.45
CA ASN A 15 -14.98 -2.13 9.95
C ASN A 15 -15.07 -2.43 8.45
N ARG A 16 -14.12 -1.91 7.66
CA ARG A 16 -14.05 -2.13 6.21
C ARG A 16 -13.89 -3.61 5.84
N LYS A 17 -13.15 -4.37 6.64
CA LYS A 17 -12.87 -5.79 6.43
C LYS A 17 -13.73 -6.72 7.28
N HIS A 18 -14.76 -6.19 7.96
CA HIS A 18 -15.67 -6.93 8.83
C HIS A 18 -14.97 -7.74 9.95
N HIS A 19 -13.83 -7.26 10.45
CA HIS A 19 -13.15 -7.84 11.59
C HIS A 19 -13.78 -7.37 12.91
N THR A 20 -14.16 -8.33 13.75
CA THR A 20 -14.58 -8.07 15.12
C THR A 20 -13.40 -8.16 16.09
N TYR A 21 -13.51 -7.58 17.29
CA TYR A 21 -12.51 -7.76 18.36
C TYR A 21 -12.25 -9.23 18.68
N ALA A 22 -13.27 -10.08 18.61
CA ALA A 22 -13.14 -11.52 18.83
C ALA A 22 -12.37 -12.21 17.69
N SER A 23 -12.57 -11.78 16.43
CA SER A 23 -11.76 -12.26 15.30
C SER A 23 -10.29 -11.85 15.47
N LEU A 24 -10.05 -10.60 15.86
CA LEU A 24 -8.73 -10.05 16.07
C LEU A 24 -7.99 -10.74 17.23
N ALA A 25 -8.69 -11.03 18.33
CA ALA A 25 -8.15 -11.78 19.47
C ALA A 25 -7.64 -13.16 19.05
N ARG A 26 -8.40 -13.87 18.20
CA ARG A 26 -8.02 -15.16 17.63
C ARG A 26 -6.80 -15.02 16.71
N SER A 27 -6.80 -14.07 15.78
CA SER A 27 -5.69 -13.85 14.85
C SER A 27 -4.40 -13.42 15.53
N LEU A 28 -4.50 -12.64 16.61
CA LEU A 28 -3.36 -12.15 17.40
C LEU A 28 -2.93 -13.13 18.50
N ASN A 29 -3.64 -14.24 18.67
CA ASN A 29 -3.44 -15.22 19.74
C ASN A 29 -3.37 -14.59 21.15
N ILE A 30 -4.30 -13.66 21.44
CA ILE A 30 -4.42 -13.00 22.75
C ILE A 30 -5.86 -13.05 23.26
N LYS A 31 -6.04 -12.87 24.57
CA LYS A 31 -7.38 -12.87 25.18
C LYS A 31 -8.19 -11.66 24.72
N SER A 32 -9.49 -11.85 24.49
CA SER A 32 -10.40 -10.77 24.04
C SER A 32 -10.39 -9.51 24.94
N PRO A 33 -10.33 -9.61 26.29
CA PRO A 33 -10.18 -8.43 27.14
C PRO A 33 -8.89 -7.64 26.88
N SER A 34 -7.81 -8.32 26.51
CA SER A 34 -6.53 -7.68 26.17
C SER A 34 -6.62 -6.86 24.89
N VAL A 35 -7.41 -7.32 23.90
CA VAL A 35 -7.70 -6.54 22.69
C VAL A 35 -8.49 -5.29 23.04
N LEU A 36 -9.54 -5.41 23.86
CA LEU A 36 -10.33 -4.24 24.26
C LEU A 36 -9.49 -3.21 25.02
N LEU A 37 -8.61 -3.68 25.92
CA LEU A 37 -7.70 -2.79 26.64
C LEU A 37 -6.72 -2.11 25.67
N MET A 38 -6.18 -2.84 24.70
CA MET A 38 -5.28 -2.29 23.66
C MET A 38 -5.93 -1.14 22.89
N PHE A 39 -7.23 -1.24 22.56
CA PHE A 39 -7.96 -0.19 21.85
C PHE A 39 -8.43 0.99 22.72
N ARG A 40 -8.19 0.94 24.04
CA ARG A 40 -8.45 2.03 24.98
C ARG A 40 -7.18 2.83 25.32
N GLN A 41 -6.01 2.27 25.03
CA GLN A 41 -4.75 2.95 25.29
C GLN A 41 -4.55 4.08 24.27
N PRO A 42 -3.94 5.21 24.69
CA PRO A 42 -3.65 6.33 23.80
C PRO A 42 -2.51 6.01 22.82
N SER A 43 -1.69 5.02 23.14
CA SER A 43 -0.57 4.57 22.32
C SER A 43 -0.67 3.09 22.02
N LEU A 44 -0.09 2.69 20.89
CA LEU A 44 0.02 1.31 20.47
C LEU A 44 1.49 0.97 20.25
N GLN A 45 1.93 -0.17 20.79
CA GLN A 45 3.27 -0.66 20.53
C GLN A 45 3.46 -0.95 19.03
N VAL A 46 4.61 -0.56 18.47
CA VAL A 46 4.94 -0.79 17.05
C VAL A 46 4.81 -2.26 16.67
N SER A 47 5.26 -3.17 17.54
CA SER A 47 5.13 -4.62 17.33
C SER A 47 3.67 -5.06 17.15
N LYS A 48 2.74 -4.46 17.90
CA LYS A 48 1.30 -4.71 17.76
C LYS A 48 0.75 -4.13 16.48
N LEU A 49 1.18 -2.94 16.08
CA LEU A 49 0.81 -2.37 14.81
C LEU A 49 1.28 -3.23 13.63
N ILE A 50 2.49 -3.80 13.68
CA ILE A 50 2.96 -4.77 12.67
C ILE A 50 2.05 -5.99 12.60
N GLN A 51 1.66 -6.57 13.74
CA GLN A 51 0.76 -7.71 13.78
C GLN A 51 -0.60 -7.34 13.17
N LEU A 52 -1.14 -6.18 13.50
CA LEU A 52 -2.39 -5.68 12.93
C LEU A 52 -2.27 -5.42 11.42
N SER A 53 -1.16 -4.87 10.95
CA SER A 53 -0.91 -4.68 9.50
C SER A 53 -0.97 -6.00 8.75
N LYS A 54 -0.44 -7.08 9.35
CA LYS A 54 -0.50 -8.43 8.78
C LYS A 54 -1.91 -9.01 8.85
N THR A 55 -2.56 -8.95 10.02
CA THR A 55 -3.91 -9.50 10.22
C THR A 55 -4.96 -8.81 9.37
N LEU A 56 -4.87 -7.49 9.26
CA LEU A 56 -5.81 -6.68 8.48
C LEU A 56 -5.30 -6.45 7.06
N GLU A 57 -4.18 -7.06 6.65
CA GLU A 57 -3.53 -6.88 5.33
C GLU A 57 -3.60 -5.43 4.85
N TYR A 58 -3.11 -4.52 5.70
CA TYR A 58 -3.16 -3.07 5.47
C TYR A 58 -1.89 -2.42 6.01
N ASN A 59 -1.28 -1.53 5.23
CA ASN A 59 -0.04 -0.89 5.60
C ASN A 59 -0.29 0.40 6.41
N PHE A 60 -0.56 0.26 7.71
CA PHE A 60 -0.73 1.40 8.61
C PHE A 60 0.51 2.31 8.67
N PHE A 61 1.71 1.77 8.45
CA PHE A 61 2.94 2.57 8.47
C PHE A 61 3.00 3.56 7.32
N ARG A 62 2.45 3.20 6.15
CA ARG A 62 2.38 4.11 5.01
C ARG A 62 1.47 5.30 5.30
N GLU A 63 0.26 5.03 5.80
CA GLU A 63 -0.68 6.10 6.18
C GLU A 63 -0.12 7.01 7.28
N ILE A 64 0.62 6.45 8.24
CA ILE A 64 1.32 7.24 9.26
C ILE A 64 2.43 8.07 8.62
N ALA A 65 3.24 7.49 7.73
CA ALA A 65 4.33 8.18 7.05
C ALA A 65 3.83 9.37 6.23
N ASP A 66 2.69 9.23 5.54
CA ASP A 66 2.08 10.31 4.75
C ASP A 66 1.68 11.53 5.61
N LYS A 67 1.51 11.35 6.93
CA LYS A 67 1.18 12.43 7.89
C LYS A 67 2.41 13.04 8.56
N LEU A 68 3.58 12.43 8.41
CA LEU A 68 4.81 12.90 9.03
C LEU A 68 5.52 13.90 8.09
N PRO A 69 5.96 15.06 8.60
CA PRO A 69 6.65 16.07 7.79
C PRO A 69 8.14 15.73 7.59
N TYR A 70 8.47 14.45 7.44
CA TYR A 70 9.84 13.96 7.30
C TYR A 70 10.04 13.36 5.92
N ALA A 71 11.20 13.61 5.32
CA ALA A 71 11.57 12.98 4.06
C ALA A 71 11.68 11.47 4.23
N GLU A 72 11.28 10.71 3.20
CA GLU A 72 11.52 9.28 3.18
C GLU A 72 13.02 9.00 3.26
N PRO A 73 13.45 8.01 4.06
CA PRO A 73 14.83 7.53 3.98
C PRO A 73 15.09 7.03 2.56
N ALA A 74 16.32 7.19 2.07
CA ALA A 74 16.67 6.78 0.71
C ALA A 74 16.36 5.29 0.49
N ASN A 75 15.22 5.01 -0.15
CA ASN A 75 14.77 3.66 -0.45
C ASN A 75 15.49 3.19 -1.71
N SER A 76 16.49 2.32 -1.53
CA SER A 76 17.24 1.73 -2.64
C SER A 76 16.34 0.97 -3.62
N GLY A 77 15.22 0.40 -3.15
CA GLY A 77 14.24 -0.30 -3.98
C GLY A 77 13.35 0.63 -4.81
N ALA A 78 13.03 1.84 -4.33
CA ALA A 78 12.21 2.79 -5.07
C ALA A 78 12.91 3.27 -6.35
N LYS A 79 14.22 3.53 -6.29
CA LYS A 79 15.03 3.86 -7.48
C LYS A 79 15.09 2.73 -8.50
N VAL A 80 15.07 1.48 -8.04
CA VAL A 80 15.06 0.30 -8.92
C VAL A 80 13.71 0.19 -9.64
N LEU A 81 12.60 0.35 -8.91
CA LEU A 81 11.24 0.32 -9.48
C LEU A 81 10.98 1.50 -10.42
N GLU A 82 11.50 2.70 -10.11
CA GLU A 82 11.40 3.86 -10.98
C GLU A 82 12.12 3.63 -12.31
N LYS A 83 13.31 3.02 -12.26
CA LYS A 83 14.10 2.66 -13.44
C LYS A 83 13.39 1.59 -14.28
N GLU A 84 12.88 0.53 -13.65
CA GLU A 84 12.13 -0.52 -14.34
C GLU A 84 10.86 0.05 -15.01
N ARG A 85 10.14 0.93 -14.33
CA ARG A 85 8.98 1.64 -14.89
C ARG A 85 9.37 2.54 -16.07
N ASP A 86 10.50 3.23 -16.01
CA ASP A 86 10.99 4.04 -17.15
C ASP A 86 11.39 3.15 -18.35
N GLU A 87 12.07 2.04 -18.10
CA GLU A 87 12.45 1.07 -19.14
C GLU A 87 11.22 0.48 -19.83
N LEU A 88 10.22 0.04 -19.04
CA LEU A 88 8.96 -0.47 -19.57
C LEU A 88 8.19 0.58 -20.35
N THR A 89 8.12 1.82 -19.84
CA THR A 89 7.44 2.93 -20.52
C THR A 89 8.08 3.22 -21.88
N ASN A 90 9.41 3.22 -21.94
CA ASN A 90 10.13 3.42 -23.20
C ASN A 90 9.92 2.27 -24.18
N ARG A 91 9.86 1.02 -23.68
CA ARG A 91 9.59 -0.14 -24.53
C ARG A 91 8.18 -0.11 -25.12
N VAL A 92 7.18 0.28 -24.33
CA VAL A 92 5.80 0.45 -24.81
C VAL A 92 5.74 1.50 -25.91
N LYS A 93 6.34 2.68 -25.70
CA LYS A 93 6.37 3.73 -26.75
C LYS A 93 7.02 3.27 -28.04
N ALA A 94 8.13 2.52 -27.96
CA ALA A 94 8.81 1.99 -29.14
C ALA A 94 7.92 1.01 -29.92
N LEU A 95 7.25 0.10 -29.21
CA LEU A 95 6.33 -0.87 -29.81
C LEU A 95 5.09 -0.20 -30.41
N GLU A 96 4.53 0.81 -29.74
CA GLU A 96 3.41 1.59 -30.27
C GLU A 96 3.77 2.31 -31.57
N MET A 97 4.99 2.86 -31.64
CA MET A 97 5.49 3.51 -32.86
C MET A 97 5.71 2.50 -33.99
N GLU A 98 6.28 1.34 -33.70
CA GLU A 98 6.46 0.25 -34.68
C GLU A 98 5.11 -0.22 -35.24
N VAL A 99 4.12 -0.45 -34.37
CA VAL A 99 2.76 -0.81 -34.78
C VAL A 99 2.12 0.27 -35.63
N ALA A 100 2.31 1.55 -35.29
CA ALA A 100 1.79 2.67 -36.07
C ALA A 100 2.38 2.70 -37.48
N ILE A 101 3.70 2.53 -37.60
CA ILE A 101 4.39 2.47 -38.90
C ILE A 101 3.90 1.28 -39.73
N LEU A 102 3.86 0.08 -39.15
CA LEU A 102 3.41 -1.13 -39.85
C LEU A 102 1.98 -0.99 -40.38
N ARG A 103 1.07 -0.43 -39.56
CA ARG A 103 -0.32 -0.16 -39.97
C ARG A 103 -0.39 0.83 -41.14
N GLN A 104 0.45 1.86 -41.13
CA GLN A 104 0.51 2.84 -42.22
C GLN A 104 1.05 2.19 -43.50
N THR A 105 2.14 1.42 -43.42
CA THR A 105 2.71 0.72 -44.57
C THR A 105 1.72 -0.26 -45.20
N ILE A 106 0.98 -1.02 -44.39
CA ILE A 106 -0.06 -1.92 -44.90
C ILE A 106 -1.15 -1.13 -45.64
N ARG A 107 -1.60 -0.01 -45.07
CA ARG A 107 -2.63 0.85 -45.69
C ARG A 107 -2.16 1.42 -47.04
N ASP A 108 -0.90 1.85 -47.10
CA ASP A 108 -0.29 2.41 -48.32
C ASP A 108 -0.10 1.34 -49.41
N MET A 109 0.18 0.09 -49.02
CA MET A 109 0.25 -1.04 -49.95
C MET A 109 -1.13 -1.52 -50.43
N SER A 110 -2.17 -1.46 -49.58
CA SER A 110 -3.54 -1.84 -49.97
C SER A 110 -4.28 -0.79 -50.80
N SER A 111 -3.74 0.43 -50.91
CA SER A 111 -4.32 1.53 -51.69
C SER A 111 -3.73 1.65 -53.11
N LYS A 112 -2.88 0.69 -53.52
CA LYS A 112 -2.34 0.50 -54.88
C LYS A 112 -3.00 -0.71 -55.53
#